data_AF-A0A7X7CC34-F1
#
_entry.id   AF-A0A7X7CC34-F1
#
_cell.length_a   1.000
_cell.length_b   1.000
_cell.length_c   1.000
_cell.angle_alpha   90.00
_cell.angle_beta   90.00
_cell.angle_gamma   90.00
#
_symmetry.space_group_name_H-M   'P 1'
#
loop_
_entity.id
_entity.type
_entity.pdbx_description
1 polymer ?
#
loop_
_entity_poly.entity_id
_entity_poly.type
_entity_poly.pdbx_seq_one_letter_code
_entity_poly.pdbx_strand_id
1 'polypeptide(L)'
;VVAVSLMGRDPGPPRTTVSDADRATTGLLPSVVNAMGEAVEGAVEGVTGFIDRVTGRSGEAADGMATEDPSEEKKRISQLGRSPEPLPKGLTRVDMMTMALNTMQASIEHTRTAINPPDVLVSVPASSAATFDFHRADEIIQNGRLLTAEALDRAGF
;
A
#
# COMPACT_ATOMS: atom_id res chain seq x y z
N VAL A 1 -23.31 2.95 -8.06
CA VAL A 1 -22.41 1.88 -7.58
C VAL A 1 -21.79 2.32 -6.27
N VAL A 2 -21.96 1.52 -5.23
CA VAL A 2 -21.34 1.74 -3.92
C VAL A 2 -20.02 0.97 -3.86
N ALA A 3 -18.94 1.65 -3.49
CA ALA A 3 -17.65 1.03 -3.26
C ALA A 3 -17.28 1.12 -1.77
N VAL A 4 -16.52 0.14 -1.29
CA VAL A 4 -16.01 0.10 0.09
C VAL A 4 -14.49 0.06 0.04
N SER A 5 -13.87 1.00 0.74
CA SER A 5 -12.42 1.05 0.96
C SER A 5 -12.10 0.58 2.37
N LEU A 6 -11.18 -0.37 2.49
CA LEU A 6 -10.60 -0.79 3.78
C LEU A 6 -9.27 -0.11 4.08
N MET A 7 -8.79 0.73 3.15
CA MET A 7 -7.58 1.54 3.29
C MET A 7 -7.94 2.97 3.71
N GLY A 8 -9.09 3.12 4.38
CA GLY A 8 -9.52 4.40 4.90
C GLY A 8 -8.44 5.00 5.78
N ARG A 9 -8.10 6.25 5.51
CA ARG A 9 -7.16 6.98 6.36
C ARG A 9 -7.85 7.21 7.70
N ASP A 10 -7.15 6.92 8.80
CA ASP A 10 -7.64 7.29 10.13
C ASP A 10 -8.02 8.78 10.14
N PRO A 11 -9.12 9.17 10.81
CA PRO A 11 -9.40 10.57 11.09
C PRO A 11 -8.30 11.09 12.00
N GLY A 12 -7.21 11.58 11.39
CA GLY A 12 -6.12 12.24 12.09
C GLY A 12 -6.62 13.51 12.78
N PRO A 13 -5.89 14.02 13.77
CA PRO A 13 -6.22 15.30 14.40
C PRO A 13 -6.35 16.39 13.33
N PRO A 14 -7.23 17.38 13.53
CA PRO A 14 -7.53 18.41 12.53
C PRO A 14 -6.23 19.08 12.09
N ARG A 15 -5.87 18.91 10.81
CA ARG A 15 -4.69 19.55 10.24
C ARG A 15 -4.96 21.04 10.21
N THR A 16 -4.19 21.81 10.97
CA THR A 16 -4.07 23.25 10.77
C THR A 16 -3.70 23.46 9.31
N THR A 17 -4.52 24.25 8.61
CA THR A 17 -4.43 24.56 7.19
C THR A 17 -3.00 24.94 6.81
N VAL A 18 -2.39 24.17 5.91
CA VAL A 18 -1.21 24.64 5.17
C VAL A 18 -1.75 25.60 4.11
N SER A 19 -1.63 26.88 4.41
CA SER A 19 -1.86 28.01 3.51
C SER A 19 -0.66 28.18 2.59
N ASP A 20 -0.95 28.50 1.32
CA ASP A 20 -0.08 29.16 0.34
C ASP A 20 1.13 28.38 -0.22
N ALA A 21 0.85 27.33 -1.00
CA ALA A 21 1.79 26.87 -2.04
C ALA A 21 1.14 26.43 -3.36
N ASP A 22 -0.20 26.49 -3.48
CA ASP A 22 -0.94 25.76 -4.52
C ASP A 22 -1.23 26.55 -5.80
N ARG A 23 -0.42 27.57 -6.13
CA ARG A 23 -0.58 28.36 -7.35
C ARG A 23 0.36 28.00 -8.51
N ALA A 24 1.16 26.94 -8.39
CA ALA A 24 2.20 26.64 -9.39
C ALA A 24 2.10 25.28 -10.12
N THR A 25 0.99 24.53 -10.00
CA THR A 25 0.93 23.15 -10.54
C THR A 25 -0.08 22.94 -11.67
N THR A 26 -0.43 23.99 -12.43
CA THR A 26 -1.33 23.85 -13.61
C THR A 26 -0.58 23.41 -14.88
N GLY A 27 0.72 23.10 -14.82
CA GLY A 27 1.57 22.86 -16.01
C GLY A 27 2.20 21.46 -16.18
N LEU A 28 2.02 20.51 -15.26
CA LEU A 28 2.84 19.28 -15.22
C LEU A 28 2.11 17.95 -15.55
N LEU A 29 0.90 18.03 -16.11
CA LEU A 29 0.02 16.86 -16.28
C LEU A 29 0.57 15.75 -17.21
N PRO A 30 1.33 16.01 -18.30
CA PRO A 30 1.75 14.91 -19.19
C PRO A 30 2.99 14.13 -18.69
N SER A 31 3.96 14.80 -18.06
CA SER A 31 5.24 14.17 -17.67
C SER A 31 5.12 13.34 -16.39
N VAL A 32 4.28 13.77 -15.45
CA VAL A 32 4.03 13.03 -14.21
C VAL A 32 3.22 11.76 -14.50
N VAL A 33 2.28 11.80 -15.45
CA VAL A 33 1.51 10.63 -15.87
C VAL A 33 2.39 9.59 -16.57
N ASN A 34 3.29 10.03 -17.47
CA ASN A 34 4.22 9.11 -18.13
C ASN A 34 5.25 8.52 -17.15
N ALA A 35 5.80 9.34 -16.24
CA ALA A 35 6.73 8.87 -15.21
C ALA A 35 6.05 7.92 -14.20
N MET A 36 4.77 8.14 -13.89
CA MET A 36 4.00 7.23 -13.05
C MET A 36 3.66 5.92 -13.78
N GLY A 37 3.45 5.97 -15.11
CA GLY A 37 3.28 4.77 -15.94
C GLY A 37 4.49 3.84 -15.88
N GLU A 38 5.70 4.38 -16.06
CA GLU A 38 6.95 3.61 -15.99
C GLU A 38 7.21 3.06 -14.57
N ALA A 39 6.90 3.84 -13.53
CA ALA A 39 7.06 3.41 -12.14
C ALA A 39 6.05 2.32 -11.72
N VAL A 40 4.82 2.37 -12.26
CA VAL A 40 3.79 1.35 -12.02
C VAL A 40 4.14 0.06 -12.75
N GLU A 41 4.63 0.13 -13.99
CA GLU A 41 5.03 -1.06 -14.76
C GLU A 41 6.22 -1.78 -14.10
N GLY A 42 7.25 -1.04 -13.67
CA GLY A 42 8.37 -1.61 -12.91
C GLY A 42 7.96 -2.17 -11.53
N ALA A 43 6.96 -1.59 -10.88
CA ALA A 43 6.42 -2.11 -9.62
C ALA A 43 5.63 -3.41 -9.84
N VAL A 44 4.86 -3.53 -10.92
CA VAL A 44 4.12 -4.75 -11.28
C VAL A 44 5.09 -5.88 -11.62
N GLU A 45 6.13 -5.62 -12.40
CA GLU A 45 7.15 -6.64 -12.74
C GLU A 45 7.91 -7.14 -11.50
N GLY A 46 8.30 -6.24 -10.59
CA GLY A 46 8.97 -6.59 -9.35
C GLY A 46 8.12 -7.47 -8.42
N VAL A 47 6.80 -7.23 -8.38
CA VAL A 47 5.84 -8.02 -7.60
C VAL A 47 5.62 -9.39 -8.24
N THR A 48 5.53 -9.45 -9.57
CA THR A 48 5.34 -10.71 -10.30
C THR A 48 6.56 -11.63 -10.11
N GLY A 49 7.78 -11.09 -10.20
CA GLY A 49 9.01 -11.86 -9.97
C GLY A 49 9.21 -12.31 -8.51
N PHE A 50 8.65 -11.57 -7.54
CA PHE A 50 8.65 -12.00 -6.14
C PHE A 50 7.62 -13.11 -5.88
N ILE A 51 6.43 -13.01 -6.46
CA ILE A 51 5.40 -14.07 -6.38
C ILE A 51 5.92 -15.36 -7.00
N ASP A 52 6.64 -15.29 -8.13
CA ASP A 52 7.23 -16.46 -8.78
C ASP A 52 8.32 -17.12 -7.91
N ARG A 53 9.10 -16.30 -7.17
CA ARG A 53 10.10 -16.75 -6.20
C ARG A 53 9.51 -17.38 -4.93
N VAL A 54 8.35 -16.92 -4.47
CA VAL A 54 7.66 -17.42 -3.27
C VAL A 54 6.79 -18.64 -3.56
N THR A 55 6.20 -18.74 -4.76
CA THR A 55 5.23 -19.78 -5.10
C THR A 55 5.90 -21.12 -5.48
N GLY A 56 7.24 -21.17 -5.52
CA GLY A 56 7.96 -22.44 -5.52
C GLY A 56 7.59 -23.35 -6.69
N ARG A 57 7.48 -22.81 -7.90
CA ARG A 57 7.50 -23.64 -9.11
C ARG A 57 8.93 -24.09 -9.38
N SER A 58 9.41 -24.98 -8.50
CA SER A 58 10.64 -25.74 -8.67
C SER A 58 10.44 -26.73 -9.82
N GLY A 59 11.15 -26.51 -10.92
CA GLY A 59 11.20 -27.43 -12.06
C GLY A 59 11.95 -26.83 -13.25
N GLU A 60 13.28 -26.94 -13.21
CA GLU A 60 14.22 -26.96 -14.34
C GLU A 60 14.72 -25.62 -14.99
N ALA A 61 15.93 -25.27 -14.52
CA ALA A 61 17.14 -24.92 -15.27
C ALA A 61 17.31 -23.56 -15.99
N ALA A 62 18.11 -22.69 -15.36
CA ALA A 62 19.29 -22.04 -15.94
C ALA A 62 20.14 -21.53 -14.75
N ASP A 63 21.12 -22.32 -14.30
CA ASP A 63 22.54 -22.20 -14.66
C ASP A 63 23.19 -20.90 -14.12
N GLY A 64 24.11 -21.09 -13.18
CA GLY A 64 25.10 -20.09 -12.77
C GLY A 64 24.61 -18.92 -11.93
N MET A 65 24.48 -19.09 -10.61
CA MET A 65 24.85 -18.01 -9.69
C MET A 65 25.42 -18.62 -8.41
N ALA A 66 26.62 -18.18 -8.10
CA ALA A 66 27.53 -18.73 -7.14
C ALA A 66 26.91 -18.90 -5.74
N THR A 67 27.46 -19.86 -5.01
CA THR A 67 27.57 -19.82 -3.55
C THR A 67 28.23 -18.51 -3.14
N GLU A 68 27.46 -17.43 -3.04
CA GLU A 68 27.94 -16.16 -2.53
C GLU A 68 28.07 -16.29 -1.02
N ASP A 69 29.31 -16.28 -0.58
CA ASP A 69 29.73 -16.25 0.81
C ASP A 69 29.04 -15.05 1.50
N PRO A 70 28.28 -15.24 2.60
CA PRO A 70 27.54 -14.16 3.28
C PRO A 70 28.41 -13.00 3.78
N SER A 71 29.73 -13.08 3.64
CA SER A 71 30.70 -12.02 3.90
C SER A 71 30.78 -10.95 2.81
N GLU A 72 30.53 -11.26 1.54
CA GLU A 72 30.69 -10.30 0.43
C GLU A 72 29.45 -9.41 0.24
N GLU A 73 28.24 -9.92 0.53
CA GLU A 73 27.01 -9.13 0.54
C GLU A 73 27.06 -8.03 1.62
N LYS A 74 27.57 -8.36 2.82
CA LYS A 74 27.83 -7.36 3.88
C LYS A 74 28.79 -6.26 3.43
N LYS A 75 29.77 -6.60 2.58
CA LYS A 75 30.79 -5.69 2.09
C LYS A 75 30.22 -4.72 1.07
N ARG A 76 29.33 -5.18 0.19
CA ARG A 76 28.60 -4.32 -0.77
C ARG A 76 27.67 -3.33 -0.07
N ILE A 77 26.92 -3.78 0.93
CA ILE A 77 26.06 -2.92 1.75
C ILE A 77 26.90 -1.87 2.51
N SER A 78 28.10 -2.25 2.97
CA SER A 78 29.04 -1.32 3.64
C SER A 78 29.66 -0.28 2.70
N GLN A 79 29.92 -0.62 1.43
CA GLN A 79 30.47 0.30 0.43
C GLN A 79 29.45 1.37 -0.02
N LEU A 80 28.15 1.12 0.18
CA LEU A 80 27.09 2.10 -0.09
C LEU A 80 26.93 3.15 1.03
N GLY A 81 27.79 3.14 2.06
CA GLY A 81 27.76 4.09 3.18
C GLY A 81 26.50 4.02 4.06
N ARG A 82 25.57 3.13 3.72
CA ARG A 82 24.30 2.95 4.42
C ARG A 82 24.47 1.80 5.40
N SER A 83 24.99 2.11 6.58
CA SER A 83 24.82 1.20 7.71
C SER A 83 23.30 1.02 7.91
N PRO A 84 22.75 -0.20 7.89
CA PRO A 84 21.34 -0.39 8.11
C PRO A 84 21.01 0.16 9.49
N GLU A 85 20.23 1.24 9.51
CA GLU A 85 19.66 1.77 10.74
C GLU A 85 18.95 0.61 11.44
N PRO A 86 19.16 0.41 12.75
CA PRO A 86 18.54 -0.72 13.45
C PRO A 86 17.03 -0.64 13.24
N LEU A 87 16.46 -1.72 12.70
CA LEU A 87 15.02 -1.82 12.47
C LEU A 87 14.29 -1.45 13.78
N PRO A 88 13.18 -0.70 13.71
CA PRO A 88 12.37 -0.39 14.87
C PRO A 88 12.11 -1.65 15.68
N LYS A 89 12.32 -1.58 17.00
CA LYS A 89 12.14 -2.74 17.88
C LYS A 89 10.71 -3.27 17.73
N GLY A 90 10.58 -4.55 17.42
CA GLY A 90 9.28 -5.20 17.23
C GLY A 90 8.80 -5.31 15.78
N LEU A 91 9.50 -4.72 14.80
CA LEU A 91 9.16 -4.94 13.39
C LEU A 91 9.60 -6.33 12.94
N THR A 92 8.64 -7.20 12.66
CA THR A 92 8.89 -8.55 12.15
C THR A 92 8.97 -8.56 10.63
N ARG A 93 9.51 -9.64 10.04
CA ARG A 93 9.48 -9.84 8.59
C ARG A 93 8.06 -9.95 8.05
N VAL A 94 7.16 -10.53 8.84
CA VAL A 94 5.74 -10.64 8.50
C VAL A 94 5.11 -9.24 8.42
N ASP A 95 5.46 -8.33 9.33
CA ASP A 95 4.95 -6.95 9.29
C ASP A 95 5.41 -6.21 8.03
N MET A 96 6.66 -6.43 7.59
CA MET A 96 7.13 -5.88 6.32
C MET A 96 6.35 -6.44 5.13
N MET A 97 6.05 -7.73 5.12
CA MET A 97 5.23 -8.34 4.06
C MET A 97 3.80 -7.77 4.04
N THR A 98 3.17 -7.65 5.20
CA THR A 98 1.83 -7.04 5.34
C THR A 98 1.84 -5.58 4.89
N MET A 99 2.86 -4.81 5.26
CA MET A 99 3.00 -3.42 4.83
C MET A 99 3.18 -3.28 3.31
N ALA A 100 3.98 -4.16 2.70
CA ALA A 100 4.14 -4.22 1.25
C ALA A 100 2.80 -4.54 0.56
N LEU A 101 2.06 -5.53 1.09
CA LEU A 101 0.73 -5.89 0.58
C LEU A 101 -0.26 -4.72 0.67
N ASN A 102 -0.36 -4.07 1.83
CA ASN A 102 -1.23 -2.91 2.02
C ASN A 102 -0.88 -1.76 1.06
N THR A 103 0.42 -1.52 0.83
CA THR A 103 0.89 -0.49 -0.10
C THR A 103 0.48 -0.80 -1.54
N MET A 104 0.66 -2.05 -1.98
CA MET A 104 0.22 -2.48 -3.31
C MET A 104 -1.29 -2.36 -3.49
N GLN A 105 -2.07 -2.78 -2.49
CA GLN A 105 -3.53 -2.68 -2.51
C GLN A 105 -3.99 -1.23 -2.63
N ALA A 106 -3.42 -0.31 -1.84
CA ALA A 106 -3.74 1.10 -1.89
C ALA A 106 -3.43 1.74 -3.26
N SER A 107 -2.30 1.38 -3.87
CA SER A 107 -1.92 1.87 -5.20
C SER A 107 -2.92 1.41 -6.30
N ILE A 108 -3.30 0.13 -6.26
CA ILE A 108 -4.29 -0.44 -7.19
C ILE A 108 -5.66 0.22 -6.99
N GLU A 109 -6.10 0.36 -5.74
CA GLU A 109 -7.38 0.97 -5.39
C GLU A 109 -7.46 2.44 -5.84
N HIS A 110 -6.39 3.20 -5.62
CA HIS A 110 -6.29 4.59 -6.07
C HIS A 110 -6.44 4.68 -7.59
N THR A 111 -5.73 3.82 -8.32
CA THR A 111 -5.80 3.79 -9.79
C THR A 111 -7.21 3.39 -10.27
N ARG A 112 -7.83 2.38 -9.65
CA ARG A 112 -9.20 1.94 -9.99
C ARG A 112 -10.23 3.03 -9.75
N THR A 113 -10.12 3.75 -8.63
CA THR A 113 -11.03 4.84 -8.25
C THR A 113 -10.85 6.04 -9.18
N ALA A 114 -9.64 6.32 -9.64
CA ALA A 114 -9.36 7.39 -10.59
C ALA A 114 -9.98 7.13 -11.97
N ILE A 115 -9.96 5.87 -12.44
CA ILE A 115 -10.55 5.48 -13.73
C ILE A 115 -12.08 5.44 -13.66
N ASN A 116 -12.63 4.90 -12.56
CA ASN A 116 -14.07 4.75 -12.37
C ASN A 116 -14.45 5.25 -10.97
N PRO A 117 -14.78 6.54 -10.80
CA PRO A 117 -15.17 7.07 -9.50
C PRO A 117 -16.52 6.44 -9.08
N PRO A 118 -16.63 5.92 -7.84
CA PRO A 118 -17.89 5.39 -7.33
C PRO A 118 -18.87 6.51 -6.98
N ASP A 119 -20.17 6.24 -7.09
CA ASP A 119 -21.22 7.20 -6.69
C ASP A 119 -21.22 7.43 -5.17
N VAL A 120 -20.88 6.38 -4.41
CA VAL A 120 -20.72 6.42 -2.95
C VAL A 120 -19.50 5.62 -2.57
N LEU A 121 -18.57 6.24 -1.82
CA LEU A 121 -17.40 5.57 -1.25
C LEU A 121 -17.52 5.51 0.27
N VAL A 122 -17.63 4.29 0.81
CA VAL A 122 -17.57 4.04 2.26
C VAL A 122 -16.12 3.77 2.64
N SER A 123 -15.52 4.66 3.43
CA SER A 123 -14.13 4.56 3.86
C SER A 123 -14.07 4.00 5.28
N VAL A 124 -13.50 2.81 5.43
CA VAL A 124 -13.30 2.14 6.73
C VAL A 124 -11.82 2.25 7.11
N PRO A 125 -11.48 2.85 8.27
CA PRO A 125 -10.11 2.93 8.73
C PRO A 125 -9.46 1.56 8.92
N ALA A 126 -8.21 1.40 8.50
CA ALA A 126 -7.46 0.15 8.69
C ALA A 126 -7.24 -0.19 10.19
N SER A 127 -7.35 0.80 11.08
CA SER A 127 -7.29 0.66 12.53
C SER A 127 -8.56 0.05 13.15
N SER A 128 -9.64 -0.12 12.37
CA SER A 128 -10.94 -0.58 12.88
C SER A 128 -10.89 -1.99 13.46
N ALA A 129 -10.04 -2.87 12.91
CA ALA A 129 -9.87 -4.25 13.35
C ALA A 129 -8.54 -4.83 12.90
N ALA A 130 -7.89 -5.63 13.74
CA ALA A 130 -6.79 -6.47 13.30
C ALA A 130 -7.30 -7.70 12.54
N THR A 131 -6.43 -8.34 11.76
CA THR A 131 -6.76 -9.52 10.92
C THR A 131 -7.39 -10.68 11.70
N PHE A 132 -7.14 -10.79 13.00
CA PHE A 132 -7.59 -11.91 13.84
C PHE A 132 -8.53 -11.50 14.99
N ASP A 133 -9.14 -10.31 14.93
CA ASP A 133 -10.06 -9.80 15.96
C ASP A 133 -11.49 -10.37 15.88
N PHE A 134 -11.62 -11.70 15.77
CA PHE A 134 -12.92 -12.36 15.59
C PHE A 134 -13.88 -12.15 16.78
N HIS A 135 -13.33 -12.00 17.98
CA HIS A 135 -14.10 -11.74 19.20
C HIS A 135 -14.83 -10.39 19.18
N ARG A 136 -14.43 -9.46 18.30
CA ARG A 136 -15.04 -8.12 18.14
C ARG A 136 -15.92 -8.01 16.90
N ALA A 137 -16.28 -9.14 16.29
CA ALA A 137 -17.05 -9.14 15.05
C ALA A 137 -18.34 -8.31 15.15
N ASP A 138 -19.07 -8.43 16.27
CA ASP A 138 -20.30 -7.66 16.49
C ASP A 138 -20.06 -6.14 16.49
N GLU A 139 -18.98 -5.68 17.11
CA GLU A 139 -18.58 -4.27 17.12
C GLU A 139 -18.24 -3.77 15.72
N ILE A 140 -17.45 -4.56 14.97
CA ILE A 140 -17.01 -4.19 13.62
C ILE A 140 -18.21 -4.14 12.66
N ILE A 141 -19.16 -5.07 12.78
CA ILE A 141 -20.38 -5.08 11.98
C ILE A 141 -21.22 -3.82 12.26
N GLN A 142 -21.37 -3.44 13.53
CA GLN A 142 -22.11 -2.22 13.89
C GLN A 142 -21.41 -0.97 13.35
N ASN A 143 -20.09 -0.88 13.48
CA ASN A 143 -19.30 0.23 12.95
C ASN A 143 -19.45 0.35 11.43
N GLY A 144 -19.34 -0.76 10.69
CA GLY A 144 -19.55 -0.77 9.24
C GLY A 144 -20.94 -0.28 8.82
N ARG A 145 -21.98 -0.62 9.59
CA ARG A 145 -23.35 -0.11 9.35
C ARG A 145 -23.44 1.39 9.56
N LEU A 146 -22.86 1.92 10.64
CA LEU A 146 -22.85 3.35 10.93
C LEU A 146 -22.13 4.14 9.83
N LEU A 147 -20.91 3.72 9.47
CA LEU A 147 -20.13 4.36 8.40
C LEU A 147 -20.85 4.35 7.05
N THR A 148 -21.59 3.27 6.76
CA THR A 148 -22.37 3.16 5.54
C THR A 148 -23.58 4.10 5.57
N ALA A 149 -24.32 4.15 6.68
CA ALA A 149 -25.45 5.07 6.84
C ALA A 149 -24.99 6.52 6.66
N GLU A 150 -23.92 6.92 7.35
CA GLU A 150 -23.35 8.27 7.21
C GLU A 150 -22.88 8.58 5.78
N ALA A 151 -22.32 7.60 5.07
CA ALA A 151 -21.89 7.79 3.68
C ALA A 151 -23.08 7.96 2.72
N LEU A 152 -24.16 7.22 2.94
CA LEU A 152 -25.40 7.34 2.17
C LEU A 152 -26.10 8.67 2.43
N ASP A 153 -26.19 9.08 3.69
CA ASP A 153 -26.77 10.37 4.09
C ASP A 153 -26.02 11.54 3.44
N ARG A 154 -24.68 11.49 3.42
CA ARG A 154 -23.85 12.51 2.74
C ARG A 154 -24.04 12.53 1.22
N ALA A 155 -24.37 11.40 0.62
CA ALA A 155 -24.64 11.29 -0.80
C ALA A 155 -26.09 11.64 -1.17
N GLY A 156 -26.96 11.85 -0.19
CA GLY A 156 -28.36 12.27 -0.37
C GLY A 156 -29.31 11.11 -0.70
N PHE A 157 -29.01 9.90 -0.23
CA PHE A 157 -29.88 8.72 -0.33
C PHE A 157 -30.77 8.52 0.91
#